data_AF-A0A372NW61-F1
#
_entry.id   AF-A0A372NW61-F1
#
_cell.length_a   1.000
_cell.length_b   1.000
_cell.length_c   1.000
_cell.angle_alpha   90.00
_cell.angle_beta   90.00
_cell.angle_gamma   90.00
#
_symmetry.space_group_name_H-M   'P 1'
#
loop_
_entity.id
_entity.type
_entity.pdbx_description
1 polymer ?
#
loop_
_entity_poly.entity_id
_entity_poly.type
_entity_poly.pdbx_seq_one_letter_code
_entity_poly.pdbx_strand_id
1 'polypeptide(L)'
;MKITYLPIALILIILLSSCGPRIDGSSEKASKASYEKMKAGLSDEDQSKLDLAILYITGSAMYDKMHDVKEYKDLSFEKIVLKKIDGKTKGGIFDLAEEFMKQDKERQIKSAQDEITELNKTADKERKDYDAIRQKTEMLKGSFVKMTLENGMPMIYCQFKNVTADKMFDAYSLSLLIRSIDKNHIIWNSTTVRSGVGTIKPGDTFDEKMDVSQYSMDNAPEINWKAIKYPVTDLAKYNLEVEAKTTSLFVDDKEYSLDTVKWDRDSEINYRAKLKELNADLKKAKSKPDNLDDELKRGG
;
A
#
# COMPACT_ATOMS: atom_id res chain seq x y z
N MET A 1 -58.36 59.13 0.88
CA MET A 1 -57.02 58.52 1.01
C MET A 1 -56.86 57.48 -0.09
N LYS A 2 -56.03 57.74 -1.10
CA LYS A 2 -55.69 56.75 -2.14
C LYS A 2 -54.29 56.22 -1.81
N ILE A 3 -54.21 54.98 -1.38
CA ILE A 3 -52.95 54.32 -1.05
C ILE A 3 -52.28 53.92 -2.37
N THR A 4 -51.11 54.49 -2.62
CA THR A 4 -50.26 54.28 -3.79
C THR A 4 -49.50 52.96 -3.63
N TYR A 5 -50.07 51.85 -4.10
CA TYR A 5 -49.43 50.51 -4.07
C TYR A 5 -48.43 50.26 -5.21
N LEU A 6 -48.12 51.26 -6.03
CA LEU A 6 -47.34 51.09 -7.26
C LEU A 6 -45.83 50.80 -7.09
N PRO A 7 -45.12 51.23 -6.03
CA PRO A 7 -43.67 50.96 -5.94
C PRO A 7 -43.33 49.57 -5.35
N ILE A 8 -44.28 48.87 -4.72
CA ILE A 8 -44.03 47.52 -4.14
C ILE A 8 -44.10 46.43 -5.21
N ALA A 9 -44.91 46.62 -6.27
CA ALA A 9 -45.03 45.66 -7.37
C ALA A 9 -43.77 45.60 -8.25
N LEU A 10 -42.97 46.67 -8.33
CA LEU A 10 -41.79 46.74 -9.18
C LEU A 10 -40.55 46.03 -8.58
N ILE A 11 -40.47 45.96 -7.24
CA ILE A 11 -39.37 45.27 -6.52
C ILE A 11 -39.56 43.74 -6.56
N LEU A 12 -40.80 43.25 -6.63
CA LEU A 12 -41.13 41.82 -6.76
C LEU A 12 -40.80 41.24 -8.15
N ILE A 13 -40.77 42.05 -9.21
CA ILE A 13 -40.48 41.60 -10.58
C ILE A 13 -38.97 41.39 -10.79
N ILE A 14 -38.11 42.15 -10.11
CA ILE A 14 -36.64 42.03 -10.20
C ILE A 14 -36.12 40.79 -9.43
N LEU A 15 -36.88 40.29 -8.45
CA LEU A 15 -36.58 39.02 -7.77
C LEU A 15 -36.95 37.77 -8.59
N LEU A 16 -37.72 37.91 -9.69
CA LEU A 16 -38.13 36.80 -10.55
C LEU A 16 -37.24 36.60 -11.79
N SER A 17 -36.37 37.56 -12.11
CA SER A 17 -35.48 37.51 -13.28
C SER A 17 -34.18 36.71 -13.08
N SER A 18 -33.97 36.07 -11.93
CA SER A 18 -32.81 35.20 -11.69
C SER A 18 -33.06 33.71 -12.04
N CYS A 19 -34.17 33.38 -12.70
CA CYS A 19 -34.53 32.02 -13.10
C CYS A 19 -33.86 31.61 -14.42
N GLY A 20 -32.56 31.31 -14.38
CA GLY A 20 -31.91 30.57 -15.47
C GLY A 20 -32.55 29.18 -15.68
N PRO A 21 -32.27 28.50 -16.80
CA PRO A 21 -32.78 27.15 -17.06
C PRO A 21 -32.48 26.22 -15.88
N ARG A 22 -33.42 25.32 -15.58
CA ARG A 22 -33.29 24.28 -14.54
C ARG A 22 -33.39 22.90 -15.18
N ILE A 23 -32.68 21.94 -14.60
CA ILE A 23 -32.83 20.53 -14.99
C ILE A 23 -34.16 20.00 -14.48
N ASP A 24 -34.86 19.26 -15.34
CA ASP A 24 -36.06 18.50 -15.02
C ASP A 24 -35.67 17.04 -14.81
N GLY A 25 -35.44 16.65 -13.56
CA GLY A 25 -35.05 15.29 -13.18
C GLY A 25 -36.20 14.29 -13.10
N SER A 26 -37.43 14.66 -13.50
CA SER A 26 -38.61 13.78 -13.40
C SER A 26 -38.48 12.49 -14.23
N SER A 27 -37.71 12.53 -15.31
CA SER A 27 -37.37 11.39 -16.16
C SER A 27 -36.06 11.65 -16.92
N GLU A 28 -35.42 10.59 -17.42
CA GLU A 28 -34.23 10.71 -18.25
C GLU A 28 -34.46 11.60 -19.49
N LYS A 29 -35.61 11.42 -20.16
CA LYS A 29 -35.98 12.21 -21.35
C LYS A 29 -36.14 13.69 -21.02
N ALA A 30 -36.80 14.01 -19.90
CA ALA A 30 -37.00 15.39 -19.46
C ALA A 30 -35.68 16.03 -19.01
N SER A 31 -34.83 15.26 -18.33
CA SER A 31 -33.50 15.70 -17.88
C SER A 31 -32.62 16.02 -19.07
N LYS A 32 -32.56 15.12 -20.06
CA LYS A 32 -31.81 15.37 -21.30
C LYS A 32 -32.33 16.60 -22.04
N ALA A 33 -33.64 16.75 -22.19
CA ALA A 33 -34.20 17.90 -22.90
C ALA A 33 -33.95 19.25 -22.19
N SER A 34 -34.01 19.28 -20.86
CA SER A 34 -33.71 20.47 -20.06
C SER A 34 -32.21 20.77 -19.99
N TYR A 35 -31.37 19.73 -19.99
CA TYR A 35 -29.92 19.83 -20.08
C TYR A 35 -29.46 20.48 -21.39
N GLU A 36 -29.98 20.02 -22.54
CA GLU A 36 -29.67 20.62 -23.84
C GLU A 36 -30.10 22.10 -23.91
N LYS A 37 -31.27 22.44 -23.34
CA LYS A 37 -31.71 23.84 -23.22
C LYS A 37 -30.76 24.67 -22.35
N MET A 38 -30.22 24.08 -21.29
CA MET A 38 -29.23 24.75 -20.45
C MET A 38 -27.93 24.98 -21.22
N LYS A 39 -27.44 23.98 -21.97
CA LYS A 39 -26.20 24.08 -22.77
C LYS A 39 -26.28 25.10 -23.89
N ALA A 40 -27.41 25.20 -24.58
CA ALA A 40 -27.57 26.08 -25.74
C ALA A 40 -27.29 27.57 -25.46
N GLY A 41 -27.34 28.00 -24.19
CA GLY A 41 -27.03 29.37 -23.77
C GLY A 41 -25.61 29.59 -23.23
N LEU A 42 -24.70 28.61 -23.35
CA LEU A 42 -23.38 28.62 -22.72
C LEU A 42 -22.24 28.67 -23.73
N SER A 43 -21.10 29.25 -23.32
CA SER A 43 -19.84 29.15 -24.05
C SER A 43 -19.32 27.71 -24.05
N ASP A 44 -18.42 27.37 -24.97
CA ASP A 44 -17.83 26.02 -25.05
C ASP A 44 -17.14 25.60 -23.75
N GLU A 45 -16.49 26.55 -23.07
CA GLU A 45 -15.86 26.35 -21.76
C GLU A 45 -16.91 26.01 -20.68
N ASP A 46 -17.99 26.79 -20.58
CA ASP A 46 -19.08 26.55 -19.63
C ASP A 46 -19.84 25.24 -19.94
N GLN A 47 -19.95 24.87 -21.22
CA GLN A 47 -20.52 23.57 -21.63
C GLN A 47 -19.64 22.40 -21.17
N SER A 48 -18.33 22.51 -21.36
CA SER A 48 -17.35 21.51 -20.90
C SER A 48 -17.36 21.39 -19.38
N LYS A 49 -17.44 22.53 -18.68
CA LYS A 49 -17.57 22.59 -17.21
C LYS A 49 -18.84 21.90 -16.73
N LEU A 50 -19.95 22.10 -17.43
CA LEU A 50 -21.22 21.46 -17.13
C LEU A 50 -21.19 19.95 -17.36
N ASP A 51 -20.61 19.48 -18.45
CA ASP A 51 -20.44 18.04 -18.70
C ASP A 51 -19.57 17.40 -17.60
N LEU A 52 -18.47 18.06 -17.20
CA LEU A 52 -17.61 17.61 -16.11
C LEU A 52 -18.33 17.58 -14.75
N ALA A 53 -19.15 18.60 -14.45
CA ALA A 53 -19.93 18.66 -13.22
C ALA A 53 -20.91 17.47 -13.10
N ILE A 54 -21.59 17.12 -14.19
CA ILE A 54 -22.49 15.96 -14.24
C ILE A 54 -21.73 14.65 -14.00
N LEU A 55 -20.50 14.53 -14.50
CA LEU A 55 -19.63 13.36 -14.25
C LEU A 55 -19.33 13.22 -12.74
N TYR A 56 -18.96 14.31 -12.06
CA TYR A 56 -18.73 14.29 -10.61
C TYR A 56 -19.98 13.97 -9.81
N ILE A 57 -21.15 14.49 -10.21
CA ILE A 57 -22.43 14.17 -9.57
C ILE A 57 -22.80 12.69 -9.77
N THR A 58 -22.46 12.12 -10.93
CA THR A 58 -22.60 10.68 -11.18
C THR A 58 -21.69 9.88 -10.24
N GLY A 59 -20.44 10.31 -10.06
CA GLY A 59 -19.53 9.75 -9.06
C GLY A 59 -20.08 9.85 -7.63
N SER A 60 -20.72 10.96 -7.28
CA SER A 60 -21.42 11.12 -5.98
C SER A 60 -22.55 10.13 -5.82
N ALA A 61 -23.39 9.95 -6.83
CA ALA A 61 -24.47 8.97 -6.79
C ALA A 61 -23.94 7.53 -6.63
N MET A 62 -22.78 7.22 -7.23
CA MET A 62 -22.12 5.94 -7.03
C MET A 62 -21.65 5.75 -5.60
N TYR A 63 -20.95 6.76 -5.06
CA TYR A 63 -20.48 6.77 -3.69
C TYR A 63 -21.63 6.55 -2.69
N ASP A 64 -22.71 7.33 -2.81
CA ASP A 64 -23.86 7.26 -1.92
C ASP A 64 -24.52 5.89 -1.96
N LYS A 65 -24.69 5.28 -3.15
CA LYS A 65 -25.29 3.95 -3.25
C LYS A 65 -24.43 2.88 -2.58
N MET A 66 -23.11 3.01 -2.65
CA MET A 66 -22.17 2.05 -2.05
C MET A 66 -22.09 2.17 -0.53
N HIS A 67 -22.25 3.38 0.04
CA HIS A 67 -22.02 3.65 1.46
C HIS A 67 -23.32 3.84 2.26
N ASP A 68 -24.39 4.35 1.65
CA ASP A 68 -25.73 4.49 2.23
C ASP A 68 -26.71 3.49 1.62
N VAL A 69 -26.34 2.21 1.70
CA VAL A 69 -27.06 1.09 1.08
C VAL A 69 -28.53 1.04 1.51
N LYS A 70 -28.88 1.51 2.71
CA LYS A 70 -30.27 1.52 3.20
C LYS A 70 -31.15 2.55 2.51
N GLU A 71 -30.62 3.75 2.23
CA GLU A 71 -31.37 4.84 1.60
C GLU A 71 -31.52 4.62 0.09
N TYR A 72 -30.49 4.04 -0.53
CA TYR A 72 -30.37 3.93 -1.99
C TYR A 72 -30.52 2.50 -2.53
N LYS A 73 -30.95 1.55 -1.69
CA LYS A 73 -31.02 0.11 -2.02
C LYS A 73 -31.71 -0.16 -3.36
N ASP A 74 -32.92 0.39 -3.51
CA ASP A 74 -33.84 0.09 -4.60
C ASP A 74 -33.82 1.15 -5.72
N LEU A 75 -32.87 2.08 -5.68
CA LEU A 75 -32.71 3.12 -6.70
C LEU A 75 -31.56 2.77 -7.65
N SER A 76 -31.77 2.88 -8.96
CA SER A 76 -30.65 2.79 -9.91
C SER A 76 -29.73 4.02 -9.77
N PHE A 77 -28.47 3.94 -10.22
CA PHE A 77 -27.56 5.08 -10.20
C PHE A 77 -28.15 6.28 -10.93
N GLU A 78 -28.77 6.05 -12.08
CA GLU A 78 -29.43 7.08 -12.90
C GLU A 78 -30.53 7.78 -12.10
N LYS A 79 -31.34 7.03 -11.35
CA LYS A 79 -32.42 7.61 -10.54
C LYS A 79 -31.88 8.46 -9.39
N ILE A 80 -30.73 8.10 -8.83
CA ILE A 80 -30.05 8.90 -7.80
C ILE A 80 -29.50 10.20 -8.41
N VAL A 81 -28.86 10.11 -9.58
CA VAL A 81 -28.37 11.29 -10.32
C VAL A 81 -29.52 12.24 -10.64
N LEU A 82 -30.61 11.73 -11.22
CA LEU A 82 -31.79 12.53 -11.55
C LEU A 82 -32.35 13.26 -10.34
N LYS A 83 -32.47 12.59 -9.19
CA LYS A 83 -32.90 13.21 -7.93
C LYS A 83 -31.96 14.31 -7.45
N LYS A 84 -30.63 14.12 -7.59
CA LYS A 84 -29.63 15.11 -7.16
C LYS A 84 -29.64 16.39 -7.99
N ILE A 85 -29.92 16.29 -9.29
CA ILE A 85 -29.88 17.43 -10.22
C ILE A 85 -31.24 18.08 -10.47
N ASP A 86 -32.35 17.43 -10.10
CA ASP A 86 -33.70 17.94 -10.32
C ASP A 86 -33.88 19.36 -9.74
N GLY A 87 -34.43 20.25 -10.55
CA GLY A 87 -34.67 21.65 -10.21
C GLY A 87 -33.41 22.52 -10.08
N LYS A 88 -32.19 21.97 -10.23
CA LYS A 88 -30.95 22.76 -10.12
C LYS A 88 -30.69 23.58 -11.38
N THR A 89 -30.18 24.78 -11.18
CA THR A 89 -29.63 25.65 -12.23
C THR A 89 -28.17 25.26 -12.53
N LYS A 90 -27.56 25.83 -13.57
CA LYS A 90 -26.12 25.67 -13.86
C LYS A 90 -25.24 25.88 -12.63
N GLY A 91 -25.42 27.01 -11.93
CA GLY A 91 -24.65 27.32 -10.72
C GLY A 91 -24.85 26.26 -9.64
N GLY A 92 -26.10 25.83 -9.40
CA GLY A 92 -26.38 24.78 -8.41
C GLY A 92 -25.80 23.40 -8.79
N ILE A 93 -25.61 23.12 -10.09
CA ILE A 93 -24.92 21.90 -10.55
C ILE A 93 -23.41 22.01 -10.31
N PHE A 94 -22.82 23.18 -10.59
CA PHE A 94 -21.40 23.42 -10.31
C PHE A 94 -21.11 23.34 -8.82
N ASP A 95 -21.89 24.02 -7.98
CA ASP A 95 -21.74 24.01 -6.53
C ASP A 95 -21.81 22.58 -5.97
N LEU A 96 -22.79 21.79 -6.43
CA LEU A 96 -22.96 20.39 -6.00
C LEU A 96 -21.76 19.53 -6.40
N ALA A 97 -21.25 19.70 -7.63
CA ALA A 97 -20.09 18.95 -8.11
C ALA A 97 -18.82 19.33 -7.35
N GLU A 98 -18.55 20.61 -7.15
CA GLU A 98 -17.37 21.10 -6.43
C GLU A 98 -17.40 20.73 -4.95
N GLU A 99 -18.58 20.75 -4.32
CA GLU A 99 -18.75 20.22 -2.96
C GLU A 99 -18.36 18.75 -2.89
N PHE A 100 -18.87 17.92 -3.82
CA PHE A 100 -18.48 16.52 -3.87
C PHE A 100 -16.99 16.31 -4.15
N MET A 101 -16.38 17.10 -5.04
CA MET A 101 -14.94 17.05 -5.33
C MET A 101 -14.10 17.26 -4.07
N LYS A 102 -14.43 18.29 -3.29
CA LYS A 102 -13.74 18.59 -2.02
C LYS A 102 -13.90 17.46 -1.02
N GLN A 103 -15.13 16.99 -0.82
CA GLN A 103 -15.39 15.90 0.12
C GLN A 103 -14.73 14.58 -0.32
N ASP A 104 -14.73 14.25 -1.62
CA ASP A 104 -14.08 13.06 -2.17
C ASP A 104 -12.56 13.10 -1.97
N LYS A 105 -11.95 14.25 -2.25
CA LYS A 105 -10.53 14.50 -1.98
C LYS A 105 -10.21 14.32 -0.50
N GLU A 106 -10.97 14.93 0.41
CA GLU A 106 -10.79 14.80 1.86
C GLU A 106 -10.94 13.35 2.33
N ARG A 107 -11.94 12.62 1.84
CA ARG A 107 -12.14 11.19 2.14
C ARG A 107 -10.96 10.35 1.71
N GLN A 108 -10.43 10.56 0.50
CA GLN A 108 -9.29 9.81 -0.01
C GLN A 108 -8.01 10.13 0.76
N ILE A 109 -7.78 11.41 1.09
CA ILE A 109 -6.66 11.83 1.94
C ILE A 109 -6.75 11.13 3.29
N LYS A 110 -7.93 11.19 3.94
CA LYS A 110 -8.15 10.58 5.24
C LYS A 110 -7.98 9.06 5.20
N SER A 111 -8.57 8.38 4.22
CA SER A 111 -8.42 6.92 4.07
C SER A 111 -6.96 6.51 3.95
N ALA A 112 -6.20 7.17 3.06
CA ALA A 112 -4.78 6.88 2.88
C ALA A 112 -3.97 7.17 4.15
N GLN A 113 -4.29 8.24 4.89
CA GLN A 113 -3.63 8.57 6.16
C GLN A 113 -3.95 7.55 7.26
N ASP A 114 -5.21 7.12 7.37
CA ASP A 114 -5.65 6.12 8.34
C ASP A 114 -4.96 4.76 8.05
N GLU A 115 -4.89 4.36 6.77
CA GLU A 115 -4.19 3.15 6.33
C GLU A 115 -2.68 3.21 6.62
N ILE A 116 -2.01 4.32 6.32
CA ILE A 116 -0.59 4.51 6.67
C ILE A 116 -0.38 4.42 8.18
N THR A 117 -1.28 5.01 8.96
CA THR A 117 -1.19 5.03 10.43
C THR A 117 -1.29 3.62 11.00
N GLU A 118 -2.30 2.84 10.59
CA GLU A 118 -2.46 1.47 11.07
C GLU A 118 -1.37 0.53 10.54
N LEU A 119 -0.90 0.73 9.30
CA LEU A 119 0.25 -0.01 8.75
C LEU A 119 1.52 0.22 9.58
N ASN A 120 1.84 1.48 9.91
CA ASN A 120 3.00 1.83 10.73
C ASN A 120 2.89 1.25 12.14
N LYS A 121 1.73 1.41 12.78
CA LYS A 121 1.48 0.88 14.12
C LYS A 121 1.63 -0.64 14.19
N THR A 122 1.14 -1.35 13.17
CA THR A 122 1.30 -2.81 13.07
C THR A 122 2.77 -3.18 12.89
N ALA A 123 3.45 -2.53 11.94
CA ALA A 123 4.87 -2.75 11.67
C ALA A 123 5.76 -2.46 12.88
N ASP A 124 5.53 -1.36 13.60
CA ASP A 124 6.33 -0.99 14.76
C ASP A 124 6.19 -2.00 15.90
N LYS A 125 4.98 -2.53 16.12
CA LYS A 125 4.75 -3.60 17.09
C LYS A 125 5.49 -4.87 16.69
N GLU A 126 5.31 -5.32 15.45
CA GLU A 126 5.88 -6.58 14.97
C GLU A 126 7.42 -6.52 14.88
N ARG A 127 7.98 -5.38 14.45
CA ARG A 127 9.44 -5.12 14.49
C ARG A 127 9.99 -5.18 15.90
N LYS A 128 9.29 -4.57 16.87
CA LYS A 128 9.73 -4.56 18.27
C LYS A 128 9.77 -5.98 18.84
N ASP A 129 8.75 -6.79 18.54
CA ASP A 129 8.71 -8.20 18.95
C ASP A 129 9.85 -8.99 18.30
N TYR A 130 10.09 -8.79 16.99
CA TYR A 130 11.21 -9.40 16.27
C TYR A 130 12.56 -8.98 16.82
N ASP A 131 12.81 -7.70 17.05
CA ASP A 131 14.09 -7.20 17.57
C ASP A 131 14.39 -7.76 18.97
N ALA A 132 13.37 -7.91 19.82
CA ALA A 132 13.53 -8.51 21.14
C ALA A 132 13.97 -9.97 21.07
N ILE A 133 13.40 -10.77 20.15
CA ILE A 133 13.79 -12.17 19.93
C ILE A 133 15.15 -12.24 19.23
N ARG A 134 15.37 -11.42 18.20
CA ARG A 134 16.62 -11.35 17.44
C ARG A 134 17.81 -11.05 18.33
N GLN A 135 17.69 -10.12 19.29
CA GLN A 135 18.74 -9.84 20.27
C GLN A 135 19.14 -11.07 21.08
N LYS A 136 18.21 -12.01 21.32
CA LYS A 136 18.49 -13.28 21.99
C LYS A 136 19.16 -14.26 21.05
N THR A 137 18.61 -14.45 19.86
CA THR A 137 19.18 -15.43 18.91
C THR A 137 20.55 -15.01 18.38
N GLU A 138 20.83 -13.71 18.25
CA GLU A 138 22.15 -13.18 17.85
C GLU A 138 23.26 -13.37 18.91
N MET A 139 22.94 -13.87 20.11
CA MET A 139 23.96 -14.33 21.06
C MET A 139 24.79 -15.49 20.51
N LEU A 140 24.21 -16.29 19.61
CA LEU A 140 24.91 -17.24 18.76
C LEU A 140 24.91 -16.70 17.33
N LYS A 141 25.97 -15.99 16.95
CA LYS A 141 26.02 -15.23 15.70
C LYS A 141 26.56 -16.06 14.55
N GLY A 142 25.76 -16.24 13.49
CA GLY A 142 26.20 -16.84 12.24
C GLY A 142 26.87 -15.83 11.30
N SER A 143 27.81 -16.30 10.49
CA SER A 143 28.48 -15.50 9.46
C SER A 143 28.92 -16.38 8.30
N PHE A 144 28.73 -15.90 7.07
CA PHE A 144 29.27 -16.56 5.89
C PHE A 144 30.80 -16.47 5.88
N VAL A 145 31.47 -17.58 5.57
CA VAL A 145 32.93 -17.66 5.47
C VAL A 145 33.36 -17.75 4.01
N LYS A 146 32.86 -18.76 3.30
CA LYS A 146 33.21 -19.02 1.89
C LYS A 146 32.23 -19.99 1.24
N MET A 147 32.24 -20.02 -0.08
CA MET A 147 31.68 -21.10 -0.88
C MET A 147 32.80 -21.74 -1.70
N THR A 148 32.87 -23.08 -1.74
CA THR A 148 33.90 -23.84 -2.48
C THR A 148 33.25 -25.02 -3.22
N LEU A 149 33.98 -25.67 -4.13
CA LEU A 149 33.54 -26.94 -4.70
C LEU A 149 34.10 -28.11 -3.89
N GLU A 150 33.24 -29.05 -3.53
CA GLU A 150 33.62 -30.37 -3.01
C GLU A 150 32.89 -31.44 -3.82
N ASN A 151 33.62 -32.42 -4.36
CA ASN A 151 33.06 -33.47 -5.21
C ASN A 151 32.19 -32.94 -6.37
N GLY A 152 32.54 -31.77 -6.91
CA GLY A 152 31.81 -31.12 -8.00
C GLY A 152 30.57 -30.33 -7.59
N MET A 153 30.22 -30.27 -6.30
CA MET A 153 29.05 -29.52 -5.80
C MET A 153 29.48 -28.28 -5.00
N PRO A 154 28.78 -27.14 -5.13
CA PRO A 154 29.03 -25.97 -4.28
C PRO A 154 28.68 -26.28 -2.83
N MET A 155 29.64 -26.04 -1.94
CA MET A 155 29.51 -26.14 -0.49
C MET A 155 29.62 -24.76 0.13
N ILE A 156 28.62 -24.37 0.92
CA ILE A 156 28.63 -23.15 1.72
C ILE A 156 29.22 -23.46 3.07
N TYR A 157 30.14 -22.61 3.51
CA TYR A 157 30.74 -22.63 4.82
C TYR A 157 30.30 -21.38 5.58
N CYS A 158 29.67 -21.62 6.74
CA CYS A 158 29.29 -20.59 7.68
C CYS A 158 29.93 -20.91 9.04
N GLN A 159 30.28 -19.87 9.78
CA GLN A 159 30.78 -19.99 11.14
C GLN A 159 29.76 -19.40 12.09
N PHE A 160 29.53 -20.09 13.20
CA PHE A 160 28.72 -19.63 14.31
C PHE A 160 29.60 -19.38 15.52
N LYS A 161 29.40 -18.23 16.17
CA LYS A 161 30.16 -17.81 17.35
C LYS A 161 29.22 -17.48 18.50
N ASN A 162 29.48 -18.06 19.67
CA ASN A 162 28.89 -17.55 20.90
C ASN A 162 29.57 -16.23 21.26
N VAL A 163 28.85 -15.12 21.09
CA VAL A 163 29.38 -13.77 21.32
C VAL A 163 29.18 -13.27 22.76
N THR A 164 28.59 -14.10 23.63
CA THR A 164 28.39 -13.75 25.03
C THR A 164 29.66 -13.95 25.86
N ALA A 165 29.70 -13.32 27.04
CA ALA A 165 30.80 -13.46 27.98
C ALA A 165 30.57 -14.57 29.01
N ASP A 166 29.32 -14.97 29.23
CA ASP A 166 28.89 -15.75 30.40
C ASP A 166 27.83 -16.81 30.08
N LYS A 167 27.23 -16.82 28.89
CA LYS A 167 26.17 -17.78 28.54
C LYS A 167 26.72 -18.99 27.79
N MET A 168 26.14 -20.14 28.11
CA MET A 168 26.39 -21.41 27.43
C MET A 168 25.13 -21.84 26.70
N PHE A 169 25.28 -22.50 25.55
CA PHE A 169 24.16 -22.97 24.73
C PHE A 169 24.30 -24.44 24.40
N ASP A 170 23.23 -25.21 24.61
CA ASP A 170 23.16 -26.66 24.38
C ASP A 170 21.98 -27.07 23.50
N ALA A 171 21.04 -26.16 23.25
CA ALA A 171 19.92 -26.32 22.33
C ALA A 171 19.70 -25.05 21.47
N TYR A 172 19.69 -25.25 20.15
CA TYR A 172 19.54 -24.17 19.18
C TYR A 172 19.08 -24.69 17.81
N SER A 173 18.50 -23.79 17.03
CA SER A 173 18.18 -24.00 15.62
C SER A 173 18.90 -22.96 14.78
N LEU A 174 19.52 -23.39 13.69
CA LEU A 174 20.25 -22.56 12.73
C LEU A 174 19.55 -22.60 11.39
N SER A 175 19.57 -21.49 10.66
CA SER A 175 19.17 -21.43 9.26
C SER A 175 20.31 -20.86 8.43
N LEU A 176 20.62 -21.55 7.34
CA LEU A 176 21.49 -21.07 6.27
C LEU A 176 20.61 -20.91 5.04
N LEU A 177 20.68 -19.75 4.40
CA LEU A 177 19.93 -19.49 3.17
C LEU A 177 20.79 -18.76 2.15
N ILE A 178 20.48 -19.00 0.88
CA ILE A 178 21.01 -18.27 -0.27
C ILE A 178 19.87 -17.45 -0.86
N ARG A 179 20.14 -16.17 -1.13
CA ARG A 179 19.20 -15.27 -1.78
C ARG A 179 19.80 -14.69 -3.06
N SER A 180 18.98 -14.51 -4.09
CA SER A 180 19.32 -13.59 -5.19
C SER A 180 19.23 -12.16 -4.67
N ILE A 181 20.25 -11.33 -4.87
CA ILE A 181 20.22 -9.92 -4.43
C ILE A 181 19.20 -9.12 -5.25
N ASP A 182 19.26 -9.20 -6.57
CA ASP A 182 18.44 -8.41 -7.49
C ASP A 182 16.97 -8.79 -7.42
N LYS A 183 16.67 -10.10 -7.40
CA LYS A 183 15.29 -10.60 -7.33
C LYS A 183 14.77 -10.69 -5.90
N ASN A 184 15.68 -10.59 -4.92
CA ASN A 184 15.35 -10.66 -3.50
C ASN A 184 14.45 -11.86 -3.15
N HIS A 185 14.77 -13.05 -3.64
CA HIS A 185 14.06 -14.30 -3.30
C HIS A 185 15.03 -15.39 -2.88
N ILE A 186 14.55 -16.29 -2.02
CA ILE A 186 15.33 -17.41 -1.49
C ILE A 186 15.51 -18.46 -2.59
N ILE A 187 16.76 -18.75 -2.91
CA ILE A 187 17.16 -19.78 -3.88
C ILE A 187 17.24 -21.15 -3.20
N TRP A 188 17.74 -21.15 -1.97
CA TRP A 188 17.98 -22.35 -1.18
C TRP A 188 17.94 -21.99 0.29
N ASN A 189 17.42 -22.89 1.10
CA ASN A 189 17.48 -22.81 2.55
C ASN A 189 17.72 -24.19 3.16
N SER A 190 18.34 -24.19 4.32
CA SER A 190 18.44 -25.35 5.18
C SER A 190 18.32 -24.91 6.63
N THR A 191 17.74 -25.79 7.44
CA THR A 191 17.58 -25.60 8.87
C THR A 191 18.22 -26.78 9.58
N THR A 192 19.04 -26.49 10.60
CA THR A 192 19.65 -27.50 11.46
C THR A 192 19.15 -27.28 12.89
N VAL A 193 18.61 -28.32 13.51
CA VAL A 193 18.21 -28.30 14.92
C VAL A 193 19.21 -29.14 15.69
N ARG A 194 19.77 -28.60 16.77
CA ARG A 194 20.68 -29.32 17.67
C ARG A 194 20.19 -29.22 19.10
N SER A 195 20.21 -30.34 19.80
CA SER A 195 19.93 -30.44 21.23
C SER A 195 20.75 -31.59 21.82
N GLY A 196 21.48 -31.33 22.91
CA GLY A 196 22.25 -32.36 23.62
C GLY A 196 23.52 -32.83 22.90
N VAL A 197 24.01 -32.09 21.91
CA VAL A 197 25.22 -32.42 21.12
C VAL A 197 26.40 -31.53 21.51
N GLY A 198 26.69 -31.49 22.82
CA GLY A 198 27.73 -30.64 23.41
C GLY A 198 27.26 -29.22 23.75
N THR A 199 28.07 -28.52 24.55
CA THR A 199 27.77 -27.18 25.05
C THR A 199 28.71 -26.16 24.40
N ILE A 200 28.13 -25.14 23.76
CA ILE A 200 28.85 -24.01 23.17
C ILE A 200 29.15 -23.00 24.28
N LYS A 201 30.42 -22.84 24.65
CA LYS A 201 30.87 -21.95 25.73
C LYS A 201 31.01 -20.50 25.24
N PRO A 202 31.11 -19.52 26.16
CA PRO A 202 31.44 -18.14 25.80
C PRO A 202 32.67 -18.05 24.90
N GLY A 203 32.52 -17.38 23.75
CA GLY A 203 33.59 -17.19 22.77
C GLY A 203 33.83 -18.37 21.83
N ASP A 204 33.23 -19.55 22.06
CA ASP A 204 33.40 -20.71 21.18
C ASP A 204 32.89 -20.42 19.76
N THR A 205 33.56 -21.03 18.79
CA THR A 205 33.19 -21.02 17.38
C THR A 205 33.06 -22.43 16.83
N PHE A 206 32.08 -22.65 15.96
CA PHE A 206 31.98 -23.88 15.18
C PHE A 206 31.54 -23.57 13.75
N ASP A 207 31.91 -24.45 12.83
CA ASP A 207 31.56 -24.31 11.43
C ASP A 207 30.37 -25.20 11.09
N GLU A 208 29.45 -24.67 10.30
CA GLU A 208 28.40 -25.42 9.61
C GLU A 208 28.69 -25.38 8.12
N LYS A 209 28.49 -26.53 7.47
CA LYS A 209 28.60 -26.62 6.02
C LYS A 209 27.40 -27.32 5.42
N MET A 210 27.00 -26.86 4.25
CA MET A 210 25.84 -27.39 3.53
C MET A 210 26.12 -27.36 2.02
N ASP A 211 25.65 -28.38 1.31
CA ASP A 211 25.66 -28.41 -0.14
C ASP A 211 24.52 -27.58 -0.71
N VAL A 212 24.79 -26.90 -1.82
CA VAL A 212 23.75 -26.28 -2.64
C VAL A 212 23.25 -27.33 -3.62
N SER A 213 22.03 -27.80 -3.40
CA SER A 213 21.46 -28.86 -4.25
C SER A 213 21.38 -28.43 -5.72
N GLN A 214 21.57 -29.38 -6.64
CA GLN A 214 21.41 -29.13 -8.07
C GLN A 214 20.01 -28.58 -8.39
N TYR A 215 18.97 -29.07 -7.70
CA TYR A 215 17.61 -28.58 -7.84
C TYR A 215 17.50 -27.07 -7.57
N SER A 216 18.11 -26.56 -6.49
CA SER A 216 18.10 -25.12 -6.20
C SER A 216 18.88 -24.32 -7.23
N MET A 217 19.99 -24.86 -7.74
CA MET A 217 20.75 -24.20 -8.80
C MET A 217 19.93 -24.10 -10.10
N ASP A 218 19.22 -25.16 -10.47
CA ASP A 218 18.38 -25.21 -11.68
C ASP A 218 17.17 -24.28 -11.58
N ASN A 219 16.62 -24.07 -10.36
CA ASN A 219 15.50 -23.16 -10.12
C ASN A 219 15.91 -21.70 -9.90
N ALA A 220 17.20 -21.37 -10.04
CA ALA A 220 17.73 -20.00 -9.97
C ALA A 220 18.45 -19.61 -11.28
N PRO A 221 17.72 -19.53 -12.42
CA PRO A 221 18.31 -19.33 -13.75
C PRO A 221 18.96 -17.95 -13.93
N GLU A 222 18.64 -16.97 -13.09
CA GLU A 222 19.32 -15.67 -13.08
C GLU A 222 20.76 -15.72 -12.54
N ILE A 223 21.15 -16.81 -11.89
CA ILE A 223 22.49 -16.99 -11.34
C ILE A 223 23.34 -17.79 -12.31
N ASN A 224 24.45 -17.20 -12.78
CA ASN A 224 25.42 -17.93 -13.59
C ASN A 224 26.36 -18.75 -12.72
N TRP A 225 25.86 -19.89 -12.21
CA TRP A 225 26.60 -20.79 -11.32
C TRP A 225 27.94 -21.27 -11.89
N LYS A 226 28.05 -21.41 -13.23
CA LYS A 226 29.28 -21.83 -13.92
C LYS A 226 30.33 -20.72 -13.98
N ALA A 227 29.94 -19.46 -13.83
CA ALA A 227 30.86 -18.32 -13.80
C ALA A 227 31.45 -18.03 -12.41
N ILE A 228 30.94 -18.68 -11.36
CA ILE A 228 31.45 -18.53 -10.00
C ILE A 228 32.86 -19.12 -9.93
N LYS A 229 33.82 -18.30 -9.50
CA LYS A 229 35.21 -18.71 -9.30
C LYS A 229 35.39 -19.14 -7.85
N TYR A 230 35.56 -20.44 -7.63
CA TYR A 230 35.74 -21.03 -6.30
C TYR A 230 37.23 -21.10 -5.89
N PRO A 231 37.55 -20.97 -4.58
CA PRO A 231 36.65 -20.56 -3.50
C PRO A 231 36.28 -19.07 -3.62
N VAL A 232 35.07 -18.72 -3.19
CA VAL A 232 34.55 -17.34 -3.19
C VAL A 232 34.11 -16.93 -1.79
N THR A 233 34.52 -15.74 -1.36
CA THR A 233 34.15 -15.14 -0.06
C THR A 233 33.26 -13.90 -0.21
N ASP A 234 33.08 -13.43 -1.44
CA ASP A 234 32.23 -12.29 -1.78
C ASP A 234 31.29 -12.70 -2.91
N LEU A 235 30.09 -13.11 -2.51
CA LEU A 235 29.05 -13.62 -3.40
C LEU A 235 28.25 -12.51 -4.08
N ALA A 236 28.35 -11.27 -3.61
CA ALA A 236 27.58 -10.15 -4.15
C ALA A 236 27.91 -9.89 -5.63
N LYS A 237 29.17 -10.13 -6.03
CA LYS A 237 29.62 -10.09 -7.44
C LYS A 237 28.90 -11.05 -8.37
N TYR A 238 28.23 -12.06 -7.81
CA TYR A 238 27.49 -13.09 -8.51
C TYR A 238 25.98 -12.97 -8.26
N ASN A 239 25.50 -11.82 -7.78
CA ASN A 239 24.09 -11.59 -7.44
C ASN A 239 23.58 -12.55 -6.34
N LEU A 240 24.46 -12.98 -5.43
CA LEU A 240 24.17 -13.93 -4.38
C LEU A 240 24.49 -13.34 -3.00
N GLU A 241 23.64 -13.62 -2.04
CA GLU A 241 23.84 -13.35 -0.62
C GLU A 241 23.62 -14.63 0.18
N VAL A 242 24.48 -14.89 1.17
CA VAL A 242 24.29 -15.98 2.13
C VAL A 242 23.98 -15.38 3.49
N GLU A 243 22.85 -15.79 4.06
CA GLU A 243 22.47 -15.43 5.42
C GLU A 243 22.57 -16.67 6.30
N ALA A 244 23.41 -16.57 7.33
CA ALA A 244 23.57 -17.58 8.36
C ALA A 244 23.05 -17.02 9.68
N LYS A 245 21.96 -17.57 10.20
CA LYS A 245 21.30 -17.06 11.39
C LYS A 245 20.95 -18.17 12.36
N THR A 246 20.91 -17.83 13.63
CA THR A 246 20.27 -18.65 14.66
C THR A 246 18.78 -18.30 14.64
N THR A 247 17.93 -19.27 14.35
CA THR A 247 16.47 -19.09 14.31
C THR A 247 15.82 -19.36 15.65
N SER A 248 16.40 -20.25 16.46
CA SER A 248 15.97 -20.48 17.84
C SER A 248 17.17 -20.70 18.75
N LEU A 249 17.08 -20.22 19.99
CA LEU A 249 18.11 -20.39 21.01
C LEU A 249 17.46 -20.56 22.39
N PHE A 250 17.89 -21.58 23.13
CA PHE A 250 17.55 -21.71 24.54
C PHE A 250 18.51 -20.85 25.38
N VAL A 251 17.95 -19.98 26.22
CA VAL A 251 18.68 -19.15 27.16
C VAL A 251 17.97 -19.24 28.51
N ASP A 252 18.69 -19.71 29.53
CA ASP A 252 18.17 -19.91 30.90
C ASP A 252 16.85 -20.72 30.89
N ASP A 253 16.88 -21.89 30.25
CA ASP A 253 15.74 -22.83 30.08
C ASP A 253 14.53 -22.29 29.31
N LYS A 254 14.66 -21.12 28.67
CA LYS A 254 13.62 -20.53 27.83
C LYS A 254 14.04 -20.48 26.38
N GLU A 255 13.17 -20.98 25.50
CA GLU A 255 13.34 -20.85 24.05
C GLU A 255 12.98 -19.44 23.57
N TYR A 256 13.84 -18.88 22.72
CA TYR A 256 13.57 -17.68 21.94
C TYR A 256 13.68 -18.03 20.46
N SER A 257 12.55 -17.98 19.73
CA SER A 257 12.48 -18.43 18.34
C SER A 257 11.90 -17.35 17.42
N LEU A 258 12.58 -17.08 16.31
CA LEU A 258 12.14 -16.17 15.25
C LEU A 258 10.87 -16.69 14.55
N ASP A 259 10.57 -17.99 14.63
CA ASP A 259 9.36 -18.56 14.04
C ASP A 259 8.09 -18.18 14.82
N THR A 260 8.25 -17.60 16.03
CA THR A 260 7.12 -17.15 16.87
C THR A 260 6.70 -15.71 16.59
N VAL A 261 7.44 -14.96 15.76
CA VAL A 261 7.14 -13.57 15.41
C VAL A 261 6.68 -13.46 13.95
N LYS A 262 5.96 -12.38 13.65
CA LYS A 262 5.37 -12.13 12.31
C LYS A 262 6.24 -11.26 11.40
N TRP A 263 7.31 -10.69 11.96
CA TRP A 263 8.21 -9.84 11.21
C TRP A 263 9.46 -10.60 10.80
N ASP A 264 9.87 -10.40 9.56
CA ASP A 264 11.15 -10.84 9.04
C ASP A 264 11.59 -9.87 7.92
N ARG A 265 12.63 -10.25 7.16
CA ARG A 265 13.11 -9.48 6.03
C ARG A 265 12.03 -9.29 4.95
N ASP A 266 11.29 -10.33 4.61
CA ASP A 266 10.26 -10.27 3.56
C ASP A 266 9.07 -9.41 3.99
N SER A 267 8.67 -9.46 5.28
CA SER A 267 7.70 -8.54 5.88
C SER A 267 8.15 -7.07 5.75
N GLU A 268 9.43 -6.77 6.02
CA GLU A 268 9.99 -5.42 5.87
C GLU A 268 9.90 -4.91 4.42
N ILE A 269 10.21 -5.76 3.45
CA ILE A 269 10.12 -5.41 2.02
C ILE A 269 8.69 -5.13 1.61
N ASN A 270 7.76 -6.01 2.00
CA ASN A 270 6.33 -5.85 1.71
C ASN A 270 5.76 -4.59 2.34
N TYR A 271 6.12 -4.30 3.59
CA TYR A 271 5.76 -3.06 4.27
C TYR A 271 6.25 -1.83 3.50
N ARG A 272 7.51 -1.79 3.07
CA ARG A 272 8.06 -0.66 2.30
C ARG A 272 7.37 -0.48 0.96
N ALA A 273 7.08 -1.57 0.26
CA ALA A 273 6.34 -1.53 -0.99
C ALA A 273 4.93 -0.94 -0.79
N LYS A 274 4.21 -1.43 0.24
CA LYS A 274 2.86 -0.94 0.55
C LYS A 274 2.86 0.51 1.01
N LEU A 275 3.81 0.90 1.86
CA LEU A 275 3.95 2.29 2.32
C LEU A 275 4.26 3.24 1.15
N LYS A 276 5.06 2.81 0.17
CA LYS A 276 5.35 3.58 -1.04
C LYS A 276 4.08 3.80 -1.88
N GLU A 277 3.28 2.75 -2.08
CA GLU A 277 1.99 2.82 -2.78
C GLU A 277 1.04 3.80 -2.08
N LEU A 278 0.81 3.63 -0.77
CA LEU A 278 -0.08 4.50 0.01
C LEU A 278 0.36 5.98 0.00
N ASN A 279 1.67 6.24 0.07
CA ASN A 279 2.19 7.60 -0.05
C ASN A 279 2.00 8.19 -1.45
N ALA A 280 2.08 7.37 -2.50
CA ALA A 280 1.78 7.80 -3.86
C ALA A 280 0.29 8.15 -4.00
N ASP A 281 -0.60 7.33 -3.44
CA ASP A 281 -2.04 7.59 -3.41
C ASP A 281 -2.38 8.85 -2.61
N LEU A 282 -1.77 9.03 -1.44
CA LEU A 282 -1.93 10.25 -0.64
C LEU A 282 -1.47 11.50 -1.41
N LYS A 283 -0.32 11.42 -2.10
CA LYS A 283 0.18 12.52 -2.94
C LYS A 283 -0.79 12.81 -4.09
N LYS A 284 -1.28 11.76 -4.77
CA LYS A 284 -2.25 11.88 -5.86
C LYS A 284 -3.55 12.53 -5.36
N ALA A 285 -4.10 12.09 -4.24
CA ALA A 285 -5.29 12.66 -3.63
C ALA A 285 -5.08 14.14 -3.28
N LYS A 286 -3.96 14.50 -2.63
CA LYS A 286 -3.63 15.90 -2.30
C LYS A 286 -3.50 16.80 -3.53
N SER A 287 -3.05 16.26 -4.66
CA SER A 287 -2.90 17.00 -5.92
C SER A 287 -4.20 17.19 -6.71
N LYS A 288 -5.31 16.55 -6.30
CA LYS A 288 -6.60 16.73 -6.97
C LYS A 288 -7.07 18.19 -6.82
N PRO A 289 -7.61 18.82 -7.87
CA PRO A 289 -8.22 20.14 -7.81
C PRO A 289 -9.40 20.22 -6.84
N ASP A 290 -9.65 21.43 -6.33
CA ASP A 290 -10.75 21.72 -5.40
C ASP A 290 -11.99 22.31 -6.11
N ASN A 291 -11.89 22.59 -7.41
CA ASN A 291 -12.94 23.21 -8.22
C ASN A 291 -12.88 22.70 -9.67
N LEU A 292 -13.98 22.93 -10.40
CA LEU A 292 -14.13 22.43 -11.76
C LEU A 292 -13.22 23.14 -12.78
N ASP A 293 -12.88 24.41 -12.56
CA ASP A 293 -12.04 25.19 -13.48
C ASP A 293 -10.61 24.65 -13.52
N ASP A 294 -10.07 24.31 -12.36
CA ASP A 294 -8.73 23.74 -12.25
C ASP A 294 -8.69 22.29 -12.74
N GLU A 295 -9.78 21.54 -12.61
CA GLU A 295 -9.89 20.19 -13.19
C GLU A 295 -9.98 20.21 -14.71
N LEU A 296 -10.71 21.17 -15.31
CA LEU A 296 -10.74 21.34 -16.76
C LEU A 296 -9.35 21.62 -17.35
N LYS A 297 -8.56 22.50 -16.71
CA LYS A 297 -7.19 22.80 -17.13
C LYS A 297 -6.24 21.61 -17.02
N ARG A 298 -6.60 20.59 -16.25
CA ARG A 298 -5.81 19.35 -16.09
C ARG A 298 -6.11 18.33 -17.20
N GLY A 299 -7.30 18.41 -17.81
CA GLY A 299 -7.77 17.47 -18.82
C GLY A 299 -7.60 17.93 -20.28
N GLY A 300 -7.33 19.23 -20.50
CA GLY A 300 -6.94 19.79 -21.80
C GLY A 300 -5.42 19.87 -21.96
#